data_AF-A0A9N9NBT9-F1
#
_entry.id   AF-A0A9N9NBT9-F1
#
_cell.length_a   1.000
_cell.length_b   1.000
_cell.length_c   1.000
_cell.angle_alpha   90.00
_cell.angle_beta   90.00
_cell.angle_gamma   90.00
#
_symmetry.space_group_name_H-M   'P 1'
#
loop_
_entity.id
_entity.type
_entity.pdbx_description
1 polymer ?
#
loop_
_entity_poly.entity_id
_entity_poly.type
_entity_poly.pdbx_seq_one_letter_code
_entity_poly.pdbx_strand_id
1 'polypeptide(L)'
;MIVLKSPVLNPPQPIPFNVDLVETLLFFSSVVYYRGNPNYNKMRDTTKSTIKKRRKDAKKRIDEIIRSWGIKFHSFGELKSTENIFAGLFWSKEKNFIVVAFKGSSPPVIRFYYSLFTDYDDPLKRCTANSLVEVILKKVEKWNNPIPVNIWVTGHSLGGALAQTFYAIF
;
A
#
# COMPACT_ATOMS: atom_id res chain seq x y z
N MET A 1 -19.05 12.29 -52.91
CA MET A 1 -17.96 11.92 -51.97
C MET A 1 -17.99 12.93 -50.82
N ILE A 2 -18.44 12.54 -49.64
CA ILE A 2 -18.52 13.42 -48.45
C ILE A 2 -17.20 13.28 -47.70
N VAL A 3 -16.41 14.36 -47.62
CA VAL A 3 -15.20 14.41 -46.81
C VAL A 3 -15.61 14.79 -45.40
N LEU A 4 -15.65 13.81 -44.48
CA LEU A 4 -15.80 14.08 -43.05
C LEU A 4 -14.52 14.77 -42.57
N LYS A 5 -14.62 16.06 -42.22
CA LYS A 5 -13.53 16.76 -41.53
C LYS A 5 -13.39 16.17 -40.13
N SER A 6 -12.18 15.74 -39.76
CA SER A 6 -11.88 15.39 -38.37
C SER A 6 -12.26 16.56 -37.46
N PRO A 7 -12.90 16.30 -36.30
CA PRO A 7 -13.15 17.34 -35.33
C PRO A 7 -11.81 17.97 -34.94
N VAL A 8 -11.78 19.30 -34.92
CA VAL A 8 -10.63 20.05 -34.40
C VAL A 8 -10.43 19.59 -32.96
N LEU A 9 -9.30 18.93 -32.68
CA LEU A 9 -8.97 18.54 -31.31
C LEU A 9 -8.88 19.82 -30.48
N ASN A 10 -9.74 19.95 -29.48
CA ASN A 10 -9.56 20.96 -28.45
C ASN A 10 -8.14 20.81 -27.88
N PRO A 11 -7.44 21.92 -27.57
CA PRO A 11 -6.15 21.82 -26.91
C PRO A 11 -6.31 20.99 -25.63
N PRO A 12 -5.32 20.14 -25.30
CA PRO A 12 -5.40 19.30 -24.13
C PRO A 12 -5.65 20.19 -22.91
N GLN A 13 -6.74 19.89 -22.20
CA GLN A 13 -7.10 20.62 -20.99
C GLN A 13 -5.97 20.44 -19.96
N PRO A 14 -5.67 21.46 -19.14
CA PRO A 14 -4.76 21.32 -18.03
C PRO A 14 -5.17 20.15 -17.13
N ILE A 15 -4.20 19.37 -16.67
CA ILE A 15 -4.45 18.25 -15.77
C ILE A 15 -4.98 18.82 -14.44
N PRO A 16 -6.20 18.47 -14.00
CA PRO A 16 -6.86 19.12 -12.85
C PRO A 16 -6.39 18.56 -11.50
N PHE A 17 -5.20 17.97 -11.42
CA PHE A 17 -4.66 17.38 -10.20
C PHE A 17 -3.16 17.64 -10.05
N ASN A 18 -2.69 17.56 -8.81
CA ASN A 18 -1.28 17.72 -8.48
C ASN A 18 -0.49 16.47 -8.92
N VAL A 19 0.34 16.62 -9.96
CA VAL A 19 1.14 15.53 -10.54
C VAL A 19 2.18 15.02 -9.53
N ASP A 20 2.84 15.90 -8.78
CA ASP A 20 3.84 15.51 -7.77
C ASP A 20 3.23 14.62 -6.68
N LEU A 21 1.99 14.90 -6.26
CA LEU A 21 1.26 14.08 -5.31
C LEU A 21 0.97 12.69 -5.91
N VAL A 22 0.52 12.63 -7.16
CA VAL A 22 0.25 11.36 -7.85
C VAL A 22 1.52 10.54 -8.00
N GLU A 23 2.62 11.16 -8.41
CA GLU A 23 3.93 10.51 -8.52
C GLU A 23 4.43 10.01 -7.15
N THR A 24 4.23 10.80 -6.10
CA THR A 24 4.57 10.41 -4.73
C THR A 24 3.75 9.20 -4.25
N LEU A 25 2.44 9.18 -4.53
CA LEU A 25 1.57 8.06 -4.19
C LEU A 25 1.91 6.81 -5.03
N LEU A 26 2.26 6.99 -6.30
CA LEU A 26 2.74 5.92 -7.16
C LEU A 26 4.08 5.34 -6.65
N PHE A 27 4.98 6.20 -6.18
CA PHE A 27 6.22 5.78 -5.55
C PHE A 27 5.93 4.87 -4.34
N PHE A 28 5.05 5.27 -3.40
CA PHE A 28 4.70 4.42 -2.26
C PHE A 28 4.04 3.11 -2.67
N SER A 29 3.18 3.16 -3.70
CA SER A 29 2.57 1.96 -4.29
C SER A 29 3.59 1.02 -4.94
N SER A 30 4.71 1.55 -5.44
CA SER A 30 5.78 0.75 -6.06
C SER A 30 6.72 0.16 -5.02
N VAL A 31 7.06 0.90 -3.97
CA VAL A 31 8.09 0.48 -2.99
C VAL A 31 7.64 -0.75 -2.20
N VAL A 32 6.34 -0.96 -2.03
CA VAL A 32 5.78 -2.18 -1.40
C VAL A 32 5.95 -3.45 -2.25
N TYR A 33 6.27 -3.32 -3.54
CA TYR A 33 6.63 -4.46 -4.39
C TYR A 33 8.08 -4.90 -4.23
N TYR A 34 8.93 -4.10 -3.57
CA TYR A 34 10.35 -4.35 -3.50
C TYR A 34 10.65 -5.70 -2.84
N ARG A 35 10.90 -6.70 -3.68
CA ARG A 35 11.33 -8.04 -3.30
C ARG A 35 12.85 -8.06 -3.31
N GLY A 36 13.45 -8.48 -2.20
CA GLY A 36 14.89 -8.67 -2.20
C GLY A 36 15.33 -9.74 -3.21
N ASN A 37 16.51 -9.50 -3.81
CA ASN A 37 17.30 -10.35 -4.72
C ASN A 37 16.54 -11.45 -5.51
N PRO A 38 16.36 -11.33 -6.83
CA PRO A 38 15.58 -12.27 -7.65
C PRO A 38 16.08 -13.74 -7.63
N ASN A 39 17.31 -13.97 -7.17
CA ASN A 39 17.90 -15.31 -7.06
C ASN A 39 17.32 -16.18 -5.93
N TYR A 40 16.45 -15.66 -5.06
CA TYR A 40 15.83 -16.44 -3.98
C TYR A 40 14.70 -17.38 -4.44
N ASN A 41 14.34 -17.37 -5.73
CA ASN A 41 13.31 -18.24 -6.32
C ASN A 41 13.71 -19.73 -6.46
N LYS A 42 14.92 -20.15 -6.01
CA LYS A 42 15.41 -21.53 -6.20
C LYS A 42 15.46 -22.43 -4.95
N MET A 43 15.00 -22.01 -3.77
CA MET A 43 15.02 -22.88 -2.58
C MET A 43 13.66 -22.97 -1.89
N ARG A 44 13.10 -24.19 -1.86
CA ARG A 44 11.86 -24.62 -1.17
C ARG A 44 11.97 -24.59 0.37
N ASP A 45 12.76 -23.70 0.94
CA ASP A 45 13.02 -23.75 2.38
C ASP A 45 12.07 -22.82 3.14
N THR A 46 10.99 -23.41 3.65
CA THR A 46 9.83 -22.77 4.28
C THR A 46 9.98 -22.58 5.80
N THR A 47 11.22 -22.60 6.33
CA THR A 47 11.44 -22.46 7.77
C THR A 47 11.04 -21.06 8.28
N LYS A 48 10.30 -20.99 9.40
CA LYS A 48 9.84 -19.74 10.03
C LYS A 48 10.96 -18.70 10.27
N SER A 49 12.19 -19.16 10.52
CA SER A 49 13.38 -18.31 10.70
C SER A 49 13.78 -17.56 9.43
N THR A 50 13.81 -18.24 8.28
CA THR A 50 14.12 -17.68 6.96
C THR A 50 13.08 -16.63 6.54
N ILE A 51 11.81 -16.91 6.82
CA ILE A 51 10.68 -15.99 6.57
C ILE A 51 10.81 -14.70 7.38
N LYS A 52 11.10 -14.82 8.68
CA LYS A 52 11.29 -13.67 9.57
C LYS A 52 12.47 -12.80 9.11
N LYS A 53 13.55 -13.43 8.65
CA LYS A 53 14.74 -12.75 8.08
C LYS A 53 14.38 -11.98 6.81
N ARG A 54 13.69 -12.61 5.85
CA ARG A 54 13.27 -11.97 4.57
C ARG A 54 12.39 -10.75 4.81
N ARG A 55 11.41 -10.83 5.73
CA ARG A 55 10.56 -9.69 6.10
C ARG A 55 11.37 -8.55 6.71
N LYS A 56 12.32 -8.87 7.59
CA LYS A 56 13.22 -7.88 8.20
C LYS A 56 14.08 -7.19 7.14
N ASP A 57 14.60 -7.94 6.18
CA ASP A 57 15.44 -7.41 5.10
C ASP A 57 14.64 -6.51 4.15
N ALA A 58 13.42 -6.91 3.76
CA ALA A 58 12.54 -6.08 2.95
C ALA A 58 12.19 -4.76 3.66
N LYS A 59 11.84 -4.83 4.95
CA LYS A 59 11.60 -3.65 5.77
C LYS A 59 12.83 -2.73 5.85
N LYS A 60 14.01 -3.30 6.11
CA LYS A 60 15.26 -2.54 6.22
C LYS A 60 15.54 -1.72 4.95
N ARG A 61 15.33 -2.32 3.78
CA ARG A 61 15.58 -1.65 2.50
C ARG A 61 14.57 -0.54 2.20
N ILE A 62 13.29 -0.78 2.49
CA ILE A 62 12.28 0.29 2.38
C ILE A 62 12.62 1.43 3.33
N ASP A 63 12.97 1.11 4.58
CA ASP A 63 13.42 2.11 5.58
C ASP A 63 14.65 2.88 5.06
N GLU A 64 15.64 2.22 4.44
CA GLU A 64 16.82 2.87 3.84
C GLU A 64 16.46 3.90 2.75
N ILE A 65 15.49 3.58 1.89
CA ILE A 65 15.06 4.47 0.79
C ILE A 65 14.40 5.74 1.35
N ILE A 66 13.50 5.59 2.32
CA ILE A 66 12.61 6.69 2.76
C ILE A 66 13.14 7.48 3.96
N ARG A 67 14.17 6.97 4.66
CA ARG A 67 14.66 7.57 5.91
C ARG A 67 15.23 8.97 5.72
N SER A 68 15.89 9.23 4.60
CA SER A 68 16.42 10.56 4.26
C SER A 68 15.32 11.63 4.17
N TRP A 69 14.09 11.22 3.86
CA TRP A 69 12.93 12.12 3.77
C TRP A 69 12.21 12.31 5.12
N GLY A 70 12.70 11.74 6.22
CA GLY A 70 12.04 11.80 7.52
C GLY A 70 10.71 11.04 7.56
N ILE A 71 10.58 10.03 6.71
CA ILE A 71 9.39 9.19 6.59
C ILE A 71 9.67 7.87 7.31
N LYS A 72 8.69 7.42 8.08
CA LYS A 72 8.73 6.15 8.80
C LYS A 72 7.84 5.13 8.11
N PHE A 73 8.19 3.85 8.22
CA PHE A 73 7.46 2.77 7.56
C PHE A 73 7.12 1.60 8.49
N HIS A 74 5.94 1.03 8.30
CA HIS A 74 5.50 -0.22 8.89
C HIS A 74 4.89 -1.11 7.82
N SER A 75 5.36 -2.34 7.70
CA SER A 75 4.82 -3.33 6.78
C SER A 75 3.74 -4.17 7.45
N PHE A 76 2.60 -4.35 6.79
CA PHE A 76 1.62 -5.36 7.13
C PHE A 76 1.84 -6.59 6.25
N GLY A 77 2.13 -7.73 6.88
CA GLY A 77 2.33 -9.01 6.22
C GLY A 77 1.19 -9.97 6.53
N GLU A 78 1.02 -10.99 5.68
CA GLU A 78 -0.02 -12.01 5.89
C GLU A 78 0.11 -12.73 7.23
N LEU A 79 -1.03 -12.90 7.92
CA LEU A 79 -1.24 -13.94 8.90
C LEU A 79 -1.19 -15.28 8.14
N LYS A 80 -0.12 -16.05 8.35
CA LYS A 80 0.14 -17.41 7.84
C LYS A 80 0.80 -17.60 6.47
N SER A 81 1.10 -16.56 5.67
CA SER A 81 1.82 -16.71 4.39
C SER A 81 3.15 -15.94 4.34
N THR A 82 4.11 -16.51 3.62
CA THR A 82 5.51 -16.58 4.02
C THR A 82 6.39 -15.45 3.51
N GLU A 83 5.99 -14.62 2.54
CA GLU A 83 7.02 -13.81 1.84
C GLU A 83 6.62 -12.41 1.36
N ASN A 84 5.37 -11.96 1.53
CA ASN A 84 4.94 -10.72 0.88
C ASN A 84 4.38 -9.68 1.86
N ILE A 85 4.92 -8.46 1.75
CA ILE A 85 4.28 -7.24 2.25
C ILE A 85 2.99 -7.08 1.46
N PHE A 86 1.87 -7.00 2.16
CA PHE A 86 0.55 -6.80 1.55
C PHE A 86 0.21 -5.31 1.50
N ALA A 87 0.41 -4.63 2.62
CA ALA A 87 0.21 -3.19 2.73
C ALA A 87 1.39 -2.54 3.45
N GLY A 88 1.68 -1.31 3.09
CA GLY A 88 2.66 -0.45 3.73
C GLY A 88 2.01 0.76 4.36
N LEU A 89 2.36 1.06 5.60
CA LEU A 89 2.02 2.32 6.25
C LEU A 89 3.25 3.22 6.25
N PHE A 90 3.14 4.37 5.60
CA PHE A 90 4.17 5.41 5.60
C PHE A 90 3.65 6.62 6.35
N TRP A 91 4.48 7.28 7.16
CA TRP A 91 4.03 8.49 7.87
C TRP A 91 5.17 9.43 8.23
N SER A 92 4.83 10.71 8.39
CA SER A 92 5.73 11.72 8.93
C SER A 92 4.96 12.70 9.83
N LYS A 93 5.40 12.84 11.09
CA LYS A 93 4.77 13.76 12.07
C LYS A 93 4.95 15.21 11.66
N GLU A 94 6.17 15.52 11.29
CA GLU A 94 6.58 16.84 10.86
C GLU A 94 5.82 17.29 9.61
N LYS A 95 5.65 16.39 8.63
CA LYS A 95 4.91 16.68 7.38
C LYS A 95 3.40 16.42 7.47
N ASN A 96 2.90 16.02 8.64
CA ASN A 96 1.49 15.78 8.95
C ASN A 96 0.73 14.88 7.94
N PHE A 97 1.28 13.70 7.63
CA PHE A 97 0.58 12.73 6.78
C PHE A 97 0.79 11.27 7.17
N ILE A 98 -0.15 10.44 6.72
CA ILE A 98 -0.11 8.99 6.69
C ILE A 98 -0.47 8.54 5.26
N VAL A 99 0.27 7.58 4.69
CA VAL A 99 -0.06 6.90 3.43
C VAL A 99 -0.24 5.41 3.71
N VAL A 100 -1.36 4.85 3.25
CA VAL A 100 -1.64 3.42 3.22
C VAL A 100 -1.49 2.95 1.78
N ALA A 101 -0.45 2.16 1.51
CA ALA A 101 -0.15 1.64 0.17
C ALA A 101 -0.44 0.14 0.10
N PHE A 102 -1.36 -0.26 -0.78
CA PHE A 102 -1.69 -1.66 -1.02
C PHE A 102 -0.90 -2.22 -2.20
N LYS A 103 -0.25 -3.36 -1.98
CA LYS A 103 0.40 -4.13 -3.03
C LYS A 103 -0.65 -4.84 -3.87
N GLY A 104 -0.50 -4.76 -5.20
CA GLY A 104 -1.29 -5.55 -6.14
C GLY A 104 -0.84 -7.00 -6.24
N SER A 105 -1.24 -7.67 -7.31
CA SER A 105 -1.20 -9.13 -7.39
C SER A 105 0.22 -9.70 -7.32
N SER A 106 0.32 -10.79 -6.57
CA SER A 106 1.42 -11.74 -6.63
C SER A 106 0.78 -13.12 -6.82
N PRO A 107 1.28 -13.99 -7.73
CA PRO A 107 0.59 -15.21 -8.13
C PRO A 107 0.01 -16.11 -7.02
N PRO A 108 0.60 -16.21 -5.79
CA PRO A 108 0.05 -17.12 -4.77
C PRO A 108 -0.98 -16.52 -3.78
N VAL A 109 -1.44 -15.26 -3.89
CA VAL A 109 -2.02 -14.55 -2.72
C VAL A 109 -3.53 -14.25 -2.78
N ILE A 110 -4.31 -14.88 -3.68
CA ILE A 110 -5.72 -14.49 -3.90
C ILE A 110 -6.60 -14.58 -2.63
N ARG A 111 -6.32 -15.55 -1.76
CA ARG A 111 -7.10 -15.83 -0.53
C ARG A 111 -7.03 -14.70 0.51
N PHE A 112 -5.92 -13.97 0.58
CA PHE A 112 -5.76 -12.88 1.55
C PHE A 112 -6.56 -11.63 1.15
N TYR A 113 -6.72 -11.38 -0.14
CA TYR A 113 -7.53 -10.26 -0.62
C TYR A 113 -8.99 -10.38 -0.20
N TYR A 114 -9.53 -11.60 -0.16
CA TYR A 114 -10.85 -11.86 0.43
C TYR A 114 -10.85 -11.53 1.93
N SER A 115 -9.83 -11.97 2.68
CA SER A 115 -9.71 -11.67 4.12
C SER A 115 -9.55 -10.18 4.47
N LEU A 116 -9.30 -9.32 3.49
CA LEU A 116 -9.25 -7.87 3.72
C LEU A 116 -10.62 -7.33 4.11
N PHE A 117 -11.69 -7.84 3.47
CA PHE A 117 -13.04 -7.30 3.59
C PHE A 117 -14.08 -8.33 4.04
N THR A 118 -13.77 -9.62 4.02
CA THR A 118 -14.64 -10.68 4.52
C THR A 118 -13.88 -11.60 5.46
N ASP A 119 -14.45 -11.92 6.61
CA ASP A 119 -13.98 -13.05 7.41
C ASP A 119 -14.88 -14.24 7.06
N TYR A 120 -14.41 -15.08 6.12
CA TYR A 120 -15.21 -16.16 5.52
C TYR A 120 -15.69 -17.19 6.55
N ASP A 121 -14.99 -17.27 7.69
CA ASP A 121 -15.23 -18.27 8.73
C ASP A 121 -16.01 -17.70 9.95
N ASP A 122 -16.12 -16.37 10.12
CA ASP A 122 -16.79 -15.77 11.28
C ASP A 122 -17.24 -14.31 11.02
N PRO A 123 -18.54 -14.05 10.80
CA PRO A 123 -19.08 -12.69 10.58
C PRO A 123 -18.85 -11.70 11.74
N LEU A 124 -18.57 -12.20 12.95
CA LEU A 124 -18.31 -11.37 14.14
C LEU A 124 -16.83 -11.01 14.28
N LYS A 125 -15.96 -11.62 13.47
CA LYS A 125 -14.51 -11.42 13.53
C LYS A 125 -14.08 -10.29 12.62
N ARG A 126 -13.25 -9.40 13.17
CA ARG A 126 -12.80 -8.18 12.51
C ARG A 126 -11.97 -8.52 11.27
N CYS A 127 -12.40 -8.02 10.11
CA CYS A 127 -11.62 -8.12 8.88
C CYS A 127 -10.30 -7.34 8.98
N THR A 128 -9.34 -7.66 8.11
CA THR A 128 -8.00 -7.05 8.15
C THR A 128 -8.06 -5.53 7.93
N ALA A 129 -9.02 -5.03 7.15
CA ALA A 129 -9.24 -3.60 6.96
C ALA A 129 -9.51 -2.86 8.28
N ASN A 130 -10.41 -3.39 9.13
CA ASN A 130 -10.70 -2.78 10.43
C ASN A 130 -9.47 -2.73 11.34
N SER A 131 -8.65 -3.78 11.31
CA SER A 131 -7.38 -3.80 12.05
C SER A 131 -6.40 -2.73 11.57
N LEU A 132 -6.35 -2.45 10.26
CA LEU A 132 -5.54 -1.36 9.70
C LEU A 132 -6.05 0.01 10.15
N VAL A 133 -7.37 0.23 10.09
CA VAL A 133 -8.00 1.48 10.57
C VAL A 133 -7.68 1.71 12.04
N GLU A 134 -7.80 0.70 12.91
CA GLU A 134 -7.47 0.83 14.33
C GLU A 134 -6.00 1.20 14.57
N VAL A 135 -5.08 0.63 13.78
CA VAL A 135 -3.65 0.98 13.88
C VAL A 135 -3.44 2.44 13.48
N ILE A 136 -4.12 2.93 12.44
CA ILE A 136 -4.07 4.33 12.02
C ILE A 136 -4.62 5.24 13.12
N LEU A 137 -5.81 4.92 13.65
CA LEU A 137 -6.45 5.71 14.71
C LEU A 137 -5.59 5.79 15.97
N LYS A 138 -5.10 4.66 16.48
CA LYS A 138 -4.18 4.62 17.64
C LYS A 138 -2.91 5.43 17.41
N LYS A 139 -2.51 5.60 16.15
CA LYS A 139 -1.30 6.30 15.76
C LYS A 139 -1.52 7.80 15.64
N VAL A 140 -2.67 8.21 15.11
CA VAL A 140 -3.13 9.61 15.09
C VAL A 140 -3.37 10.11 16.51
N GLU A 141 -4.03 9.32 17.36
CA GLU A 141 -4.25 9.64 18.78
C GLU A 141 -2.92 9.90 19.51
N LYS A 142 -1.94 9.00 19.36
CA LYS A 142 -0.59 9.17 19.94
C LYS A 142 0.19 10.36 19.40
N TRP A 143 -0.19 10.90 18.24
CA TRP A 143 0.46 12.11 17.73
C TRP A 143 0.09 13.34 18.55
N ASN A 144 -1.11 13.35 19.15
CA ASN A 144 -1.68 14.47 19.88
C ASN A 144 -1.47 15.80 19.10
N ASN A 145 -1.79 15.76 17.80
CA ASN A 145 -1.61 16.91 16.90
C ASN A 145 -2.93 17.70 16.88
N PRO A 146 -2.92 19.02 17.15
CA PRO A 146 -4.12 19.85 17.02
C PRO A 146 -4.58 19.98 15.56
N ILE A 147 -3.69 19.72 14.59
CA ILE A 147 -4.00 19.78 13.16
C ILE A 147 -4.50 18.41 12.67
N PRO A 148 -5.62 18.34 11.94
CA PRO A 148 -6.09 17.11 11.30
C PRO A 148 -5.00 16.47 10.44
N VAL A 149 -4.86 15.15 10.53
CA VAL A 149 -3.82 14.40 9.80
C VAL A 149 -4.32 14.05 8.41
N ASN A 150 -3.49 14.31 7.39
CA ASN A 150 -3.81 13.88 6.02
C ASN A 150 -3.60 12.37 5.88
N ILE A 151 -4.65 11.64 5.53
CA ILE A 151 -4.59 10.19 5.26
C ILE A 151 -4.77 9.98 3.76
N TRP A 152 -3.78 9.37 3.13
CA TRP A 152 -3.81 9.00 1.72
C TRP A 152 -3.88 7.49 1.58
N VAL A 153 -4.69 7.02 0.64
CA VAL A 153 -4.78 5.60 0.32
C VAL A 153 -4.39 5.41 -1.14
N THR A 154 -3.49 4.46 -1.41
CA THR A 154 -2.96 4.23 -2.75
C THR A 154 -2.69 2.76 -3.01
N GLY A 155 -2.58 2.38 -4.28
CA GLY A 155 -2.20 1.05 -4.70
C GLY A 155 -2.10 0.97 -6.22
N HIS A 156 -1.39 -0.04 -6.72
CA HIS A 156 -1.23 -0.31 -8.15
C HIS A 156 -1.84 -1.66 -8.52
N SER A 157 -2.46 -1.75 -9.70
CA SER A 157 -3.17 -2.95 -10.18
C SER A 157 -4.26 -3.38 -9.19
N LEU A 158 -4.32 -4.65 -8.77
CA LEU A 158 -5.23 -5.12 -7.71
C LEU A 158 -5.15 -4.26 -6.44
N GLY A 159 -3.97 -3.74 -6.11
CA GLY A 159 -3.78 -2.86 -4.96
C GLY A 159 -4.58 -1.57 -5.08
N GLY A 160 -4.79 -1.06 -6.29
CA GLY A 160 -5.63 0.11 -6.54
C GLY A 160 -7.11 -0.16 -6.24
N ALA A 161 -7.61 -1.34 -6.61
CA ALA A 161 -8.97 -1.74 -6.25
C ALA A 161 -9.16 -1.86 -4.73
N LEU A 162 -8.19 -2.45 -4.02
CA LEU A 162 -8.24 -2.55 -2.55
C LEU A 162 -8.12 -1.18 -1.89
N ALA A 163 -7.27 -0.30 -2.43
CA ALA A 163 -7.14 1.07 -1.96
C ALA A 163 -8.48 1.80 -2.06
N GLN A 164 -9.19 1.66 -3.18
CA GLN A 164 -10.51 2.24 -3.36
C GLN A 164 -11.53 1.67 -2.38
N THR A 165 -11.59 0.34 -2.22
CA THR A 165 -12.52 -0.29 -1.27
C THR A 165 -12.20 0.08 0.18
N PHE A 166 -10.91 0.12 0.55
CA PHE A 166 -10.47 0.51 1.89
C PHE A 166 -10.77 1.98 2.17
N TYR A 167 -10.57 2.86 1.20
CA TYR A 167 -10.93 4.28 1.31
C TYR A 167 -12.43 4.47 1.59
N ALA A 168 -13.30 3.65 1.00
CA ALA A 168 -14.74 3.72 1.23
C ALA A 168 -15.19 3.27 2.64
N ILE A 169 -14.27 2.75 3.47
CA ILE A 169 -14.55 2.31 4.85
C ILE A 169 -14.20 3.41 5.88
N PHE A 170 -13.42 4.42 5.47
CA PHE A 170 -13.18 5.62 6.27
C PHE A 170 -14.42 6.51 6.29
#